data_AF-A0A7W0NRT2-F1
#
_entry.id   AF-A0A7W0NRT2-F1
#
_cell.length_a   1.000
_cell.length_b   1.000
_cell.length_c   1.000
_cell.angle_alpha   90.00
_cell.angle_beta   90.00
_cell.angle_gamma   90.00
#
_symmetry.space_group_name_H-M   'P 1'
#
loop_
_entity.id
_entity.type
_entity.pdbx_description
1 polymer ?
#
loop_
_entity_poly.entity_id
_entity_poly.type
_entity_poly.pdbx_seq_one_letter_code
_entity_poly.pdbx_strand_id
1 'polypeptide(L)' 'MSNVLITVAHGDGIGPEIMDATLHILKEAGARLDIETIDIGEKVYLAGNAAGIAPESWDSLRRTKVFL' A
#
# COMPACT_ATOMS: atom_id res chain seq x y z
N MET A 1 -12.27 8.65 -18.55
CA MET A 1 -12.41 8.57 -17.09
C MET A 1 -11.02 8.42 -16.50
N SER A 2 -10.69 9.13 -15.44
CA SER A 2 -9.37 9.09 -14.80
C SER A 2 -9.17 7.81 -13.96
N ASN A 3 -7.91 7.45 -13.73
CA ASN A 3 -7.54 6.44 -12.75
C ASN A 3 -7.80 6.96 -11.33
N VAL A 4 -7.97 6.04 -10.39
CA VAL A 4 -8.09 6.34 -8.95
C VAL A 4 -6.73 6.10 -8.31
N LEU A 5 -6.19 7.12 -7.66
CA LEU A 5 -4.94 7.02 -6.93
C LEU A 5 -5.17 6.33 -5.58
N ILE A 6 -4.42 5.25 -5.31
CA ILE A 6 -4.52 4.48 -4.08
C ILE A 6 -3.15 4.30 -3.44
N THR A 7 -3.11 4.24 -2.11
CA THR A 7 -1.93 3.81 -1.37
C THR A 7 -1.99 2.30 -1.16
N VAL A 8 -0.89 1.59 -1.41
CA VAL A 8 -0.78 0.15 -1.19
C VAL A 8 0.34 -0.15 -0.20
N ALA A 9 0.08 -1.00 0.79
CA ALA A 9 1.13 -1.59 1.61
C ALA A 9 1.15 -3.11 1.47
N HIS A 10 2.30 -3.67 1.11
CA HIS A 10 2.47 -5.12 1.01
C HIS A 10 2.54 -5.80 2.39
N GLY A 11 2.90 -5.04 3.42
CA GLY A 11 3.01 -5.55 4.79
C GLY A 11 4.12 -6.59 4.94
N ASP A 12 3.96 -7.44 5.96
CA ASP A 12 4.93 -8.46 6.37
C ASP A 12 4.30 -9.87 6.41
N GLY A 13 5.11 -10.90 6.65
CA GLY A 13 4.67 -12.29 6.60
C GLY A 13 4.18 -12.68 5.21
N ILE A 14 2.96 -13.21 5.12
CA ILE A 14 2.30 -13.59 3.84
C ILE A 14 1.71 -12.40 3.08
N GLY A 15 1.76 -11.19 3.66
CA GLY A 15 1.19 -9.97 3.09
C GLY A 15 1.64 -9.71 1.63
N PRO A 16 2.95 -9.74 1.32
CA PRO A 16 3.43 -9.48 -0.04
C PRO A 16 2.85 -10.43 -1.08
N GLU A 17 2.79 -11.73 -0.78
CA GLU A 17 2.30 -12.77 -1.71
C GLU A 17 0.81 -12.58 -2.00
N ILE A 18 0.02 -12.24 -0.98
CA ILE A 18 -1.42 -11.97 -1.12
C ILE A 18 -1.66 -10.65 -1.85
N MET A 19 -0.87 -9.62 -1.56
CA MET A 19 -1.02 -8.31 -2.17
C MET A 19 -0.66 -8.38 -3.67
N ASP A 20 0.42 -9.07 -4.04
CA ASP A 20 0.79 -9.30 -5.43
C ASP A 20 -0.32 -10.02 -6.20
N ALA A 21 -0.90 -11.07 -5.62
CA ALA A 21 -2.03 -11.78 -6.22
C ALA A 21 -3.28 -10.88 -6.37
N THR A 22 -3.55 -10.04 -5.36
CA THR A 22 -4.68 -9.09 -5.37
C THR A 22 -4.51 -8.05 -6.47
N LEU A 23 -3.34 -7.41 -6.55
CA LEU A 23 -3.02 -6.43 -7.58
C LEU A 23 -3.04 -7.04 -8.98
N HIS A 24 -2.57 -8.28 -9.12
CA HIS A 24 -2.66 -9.03 -10.38
C HIS A 24 -4.12 -9.18 -10.83
N ILE A 25 -5.01 -9.65 -9.96
CA ILE A 25 -6.43 -9.80 -10.28
C ILE A 25 -7.08 -8.46 -10.61
N LEU A 26 -6.82 -7.41 -9.84
CA LEU A 26 -7.37 -6.07 -10.08
C LEU A 26 -6.95 -5.52 -11.44
N LYS A 27 -5.68 -5.71 -11.81
CA LYS A 27 -5.15 -5.33 -13.12
C LYS A 27 -5.85 -6.08 -14.26
N GLU A 28 -5.92 -7.41 -14.18
CA GLU A 28 -6.55 -8.24 -15.21
C GLU A 28 -8.07 -8.01 -15.30
N ALA A 29 -8.72 -7.63 -14.20
CA ALA A 29 -10.13 -7.23 -14.17
C ALA A 29 -10.38 -5.84 -14.78
N GLY A 30 -9.34 -5.09 -15.18
CA GLY A 30 -9.46 -3.78 -15.80
C GLY A 30 -9.69 -2.64 -14.80
N ALA A 31 -9.29 -2.80 -13.53
CA ALA A 31 -9.35 -1.72 -12.56
C ALA A 31 -8.43 -0.56 -12.99
N ARG A 32 -8.96 0.66 -12.99
CA ARG A 32 -8.23 1.88 -13.35
C ARG A 32 -7.61 2.52 -12.11
N LEU A 33 -6.45 2.00 -11.71
CA LEU A 33 -5.76 2.39 -10.49
C LEU A 33 -4.38 2.98 -10.80
N ASP A 34 -4.04 4.06 -10.11
CA ASP A 34 -2.65 4.53 -9.98
C ASP A 34 -2.20 4.18 -8.56
N ILE A 35 -1.04 3.54 -8.42
CA ILE A 35 -0.60 2.97 -7.15
C ILE A 35 0.59 3.74 -6.60
N GLU A 36 0.48 4.17 -5.35
CA GLU A 36 1.58 4.62 -4.51
C GLU A 36 1.88 3.56 -3.45
N THR A 37 3.08 2.99 -3.45
CA THR A 37 3.47 2.01 -2.44
C THR A 37 4.11 2.68 -1.24
N ILE A 38 3.76 2.22 -0.05
CA ILE A 38 4.42 2.58 1.21
C ILE A 38 4.78 1.31 1.99
N ASP A 39 5.75 1.43 2.88
CA ASP A 39 6.03 0.41 3.88
C ASP A 39 5.23 0.71 5.17
N ILE A 40 4.56 -0.32 5.68
CA ILE A 40 3.87 -0.36 6.97
C ILE A 40 4.07 -1.76 7.54
N GLY A 41 4.27 -1.87 8.85
CA GLY A 41 4.25 -3.14 9.57
C GLY A 41 5.44 -3.35 10.51
N GLU A 42 5.74 -4.63 10.74
CA GLU A 42 6.83 -5.10 11.61
C GLU A 42 8.18 -4.55 11.16
N LYS A 43 8.51 -4.59 9.86
CA LYS A 43 9.79 -4.05 9.38
C LYS A 43 9.97 -2.58 9.74
N VAL A 44 8.92 -1.78 9.57
CA VAL A 44 8.94 -0.34 9.87
C VAL A 44 9.01 -0.09 11.38
N TYR A 45 8.33 -0.93 12.17
CA TYR A 45 8.45 -0.93 13.63
C TYR A 45 9.88 -1.21 14.09
N LEU A 46 10.50 -2.26 13.57
CA LEU A 46 11.87 -2.65 13.88
C LEU A 46 12.90 -1.60 13.42
N ALA A 47 12.57 -0.79 12.41
CA ALA A 47 13.35 0.36 11.97
C ALA A 47 13.24 1.60 12.88
N GLY A 48 12.55 1.49 14.03
CA GLY A 48 12.48 2.55 15.04
C GLY A 48 11.21 3.40 14.99
N ASN A 49 10.26 3.09 14.10
CA ASN A 49 8.98 3.77 14.05
C ASN A 49 7.97 3.02 14.92
N ALA A 50 7.81 3.41 16.19
CA ALA A 50 7.00 2.67 17.17
C ALA A 50 5.53 2.39 16.75
N ALA A 51 4.97 3.18 15.82
CA ALA A 51 3.63 2.97 15.28
C ALA A 51 3.57 1.99 14.09
N GLY A 52 4.70 1.44 13.64
CA GLY A 52 4.78 0.58 12.46
C GLY A 52 4.55 1.31 11.13
N ILE A 53 4.66 2.64 11.12
CA ILE A 53 4.47 3.49 9.93
C ILE A 53 5.44 4.68 9.99
N ALA A 54 6.08 4.97 8.86
CA ALA A 54 7.01 6.09 8.74
C ALA A 54 6.26 7.42 8.57
N PRO A 55 6.79 8.56 9.07
CA PRO A 55 6.17 9.88 8.93
C PRO A 55 5.76 10.23 7.48
N GLU A 56 6.60 9.92 6.51
CA GLU A 56 6.40 10.16 5.08
C GLU A 56 5.26 9.33 4.48
N SER A 57 4.99 8.14 5.02
CA SER A 57 3.91 7.27 4.56
C SER A 57 2.54 7.88 4.82
N TRP A 58 2.41 8.72 5.86
CA TRP A 58 1.17 9.44 6.15
C TRP A 58 0.77 10.42 5.05
N ASP A 59 1.73 10.98 4.32
CA ASP A 59 1.45 11.93 3.26
C ASP A 59 0.82 11.26 2.03
N SER A 60 1.20 10.00 1.75
CA SER A 60 0.52 9.18 0.75
C SER A 60 -0.93 8.93 1.17
N LEU A 61 -1.16 8.40 2.38
CA LEU A 61 -2.51 8.09 2.89
C LEU A 61 -3.45 9.30 2.88
N ARG A 62 -2.96 10.49 3.26
CA ARG A 62 -3.75 11.73 3.24
C ARG A 62 -4.09 12.20 1.82
N ARG A 63 -3.18 11.98 0.87
CA ARG A 63 -3.34 12.36 -0.55
C ARG A 63 -4.30 11.42 -1.27
N THR A 64 -4.12 10.11 -1.12
CA THR A 64 -4.88 9.08 -1.85
C THR A 64 -6.26 8.85 -1.24
N LYS A 65 -6.38 8.88 0.10
CA LYS A 65 -7.62 8.62 0.88
C LYS A 65 -8.24 7.24 0.65
N VAL A 66 -7.54 6.37 -0.06
CA VAL A 66 -7.91 4.99 -0.36
C VAL A 66 -6.66 4.16 -0.09
N PHE A 67 -6.82 3.16 0.77
CA PHE A 67 -5.73 2.31 1.22
C PHE A 67 -6.09 0.86 0.97
N LEU A 68 -5.13 0.12 0.43
CA LEU A 68 -5.21 -1.31 0.17
C LEU A 68 -4.04 -2.03 0.84
#